data_AF-A0A024GFA9-F1
#
_entry.id   AF-A0A024GFA9-F1
#
_cell.length_a   1.000
_cell.length_b   1.000
_cell.length_c   1.000
_cell.angle_alpha   90.00
_cell.angle_beta   90.00
_cell.angle_gamma   90.00
#
_symmetry.space_group_name_H-M   'P 1'
#
loop_
_entity.id
_entity.type
_entity.pdbx_description
1 polymer ?
#
loop_
_entity_poly.entity_id
_entity_poly.type
_entity_poly.pdbx_seq_one_letter_code
_entity_poly.pdbx_strand_id
1 'polypeptide(L)'
;MALEHPKNYQVWHHRREICSNLGDGSLETKFCSNALKYDSKNYHAWAHRQWAVKKFQLWEGELEYTECMLDEDVRNNSVWNHRWFIVQNNNVVSMTLENVNISQREVEFAFEKLEKARRNESCWNYLRGLYEFACRQHAVTLRSDIRQRLREKCLAILEQDAENIYSCALLVDLYEDEQSTTALKKAKKLLNSLMNELDLVRRPYWLFRAQLKLQNELKVYQKKAKKDQISKKEIENHIQQLEEEVNARHAAELIPFKSSVETMEEPKPTENETLICSKKQTSKAQRMRDRKKKEENERRERIEEANKHIVSKREIEIEQIQRKLIPLNLDIREIPSDGNCLYQALSDQINQANTTFQDLRKLASEYIRANPDNFIPFIAFDSSNPEKSNSERFEEYCEKIVNSSEWGGQLELRALSCSLQKKIEIFTGESDVIVIGNEFEGSSLRLT
;
A
#
# COMPACT_ATOMS: atom_id res chain seq x y z
N MET A 1 12.03 -22.76 -17.36
CA MET A 1 10.94 -21.77 -17.52
C MET A 1 10.69 -20.92 -16.27
N ALA A 2 10.12 -21.41 -15.17
CA ALA A 2 9.83 -20.55 -14.01
C ALA A 2 11.08 -19.96 -13.30
N LEU A 3 12.24 -20.64 -13.34
CA LEU A 3 13.51 -20.06 -12.87
C LEU A 3 14.16 -19.10 -13.88
N GLU A 4 13.84 -19.24 -15.17
CA GLU A 4 14.36 -18.38 -16.25
C GLU A 4 13.55 -17.08 -16.34
N HIS A 5 12.24 -17.15 -16.08
CA HIS A 5 11.32 -16.02 -16.09
C HIS A 5 10.59 -15.89 -14.74
N PRO A 6 11.31 -15.64 -13.63
CA PRO A 6 10.77 -15.77 -12.27
C PRO A 6 9.75 -14.69 -11.88
N LYS A 7 9.54 -13.66 -12.71
CA LYS A 7 8.58 -12.57 -12.49
C LYS A 7 7.39 -12.62 -13.47
N ASN A 8 7.15 -13.77 -14.10
CA ASN A 8 6.04 -13.96 -15.02
C ASN A 8 4.90 -14.74 -14.34
N TYR A 9 3.68 -14.23 -14.38
CA TYR A 9 2.53 -14.88 -13.72
C TYR A 9 2.21 -16.25 -14.33
N GLN A 10 2.25 -16.37 -15.65
CA GLN A 10 1.81 -17.53 -16.41
C GLN A 10 2.68 -18.76 -16.11
N VAL A 11 4.00 -18.60 -15.99
CA VAL A 11 4.91 -19.73 -15.72
C VAL A 11 4.71 -20.34 -14.33
N TRP A 12 4.41 -19.50 -13.33
CA TRP A 12 4.11 -19.96 -11.96
C TRP A 12 2.74 -20.61 -11.88
N HIS A 13 1.74 -20.04 -12.56
CA HIS A 13 0.41 -20.65 -12.65
C HIS A 13 0.46 -22.00 -13.38
N HIS A 14 1.13 -22.08 -14.52
CA HIS A 14 1.30 -23.32 -15.27
C HIS A 14 1.98 -24.41 -14.42
N ARG A 15 3.01 -24.06 -13.66
CA ARG A 15 3.65 -24.99 -12.71
C ARG A 15 2.66 -25.49 -11.65
N ARG A 16 1.86 -24.58 -11.09
CA ARG A 16 0.81 -24.93 -10.11
C ARG A 16 -0.20 -25.93 -10.67
N GLU A 17 -0.65 -25.72 -11.91
CA GLU A 17 -1.57 -26.63 -12.58
C GLU A 17 -0.95 -28.01 -12.81
N ILE A 18 0.32 -28.07 -13.24
CA ILE A 18 1.05 -29.34 -13.37
C ILE A 18 1.07 -30.11 -12.04
N CYS A 19 1.52 -29.47 -10.96
CA CYS A 19 1.57 -30.10 -9.64
C CYS A 19 0.17 -30.53 -9.15
N SER A 20 -0.86 -29.73 -9.42
CA SER A 20 -2.25 -30.05 -9.03
C SER A 20 -2.78 -31.27 -9.78
N ASN A 21 -2.53 -31.35 -11.09
CA ASN A 21 -2.96 -32.47 -11.92
C ASN A 21 -2.20 -33.76 -11.61
N LEU A 22 -0.92 -33.65 -11.26
CA LEU A 22 -0.12 -34.79 -10.81
C LEU A 22 -0.47 -35.23 -9.38
N GLY A 23 -1.08 -34.36 -8.58
CA GLY A 23 -1.29 -34.61 -7.16
C GLY A 23 0.01 -34.67 -6.35
N ASP A 24 1.11 -34.13 -6.89
CA ASP A 24 2.45 -34.20 -6.29
C ASP A 24 3.10 -32.80 -6.23
N GLY A 25 3.46 -32.40 -5.00
CA GLY A 25 4.19 -31.18 -4.70
C GLY A 25 5.52 -31.43 -3.98
N SER A 26 6.00 -32.67 -3.89
CA SER A 26 7.17 -33.07 -3.09
C SER A 26 8.46 -32.29 -3.42
N LEU A 27 8.59 -31.79 -4.64
CA LEU A 27 9.74 -31.02 -5.10
C LEU A 27 9.60 -29.51 -4.90
N GLU A 28 8.41 -29.02 -4.53
CA GLU A 28 8.08 -27.58 -4.63
C GLU A 28 8.79 -26.72 -3.60
N THR A 29 8.99 -27.22 -2.37
CA THR A 29 9.76 -26.48 -1.35
C THR A 29 11.21 -26.31 -1.79
N LYS A 30 11.84 -27.35 -2.35
CA LYS A 30 13.21 -27.27 -2.91
C LYS A 30 13.27 -26.36 -4.13
N PHE A 31 12.28 -26.45 -5.02
CA PHE A 31 12.18 -25.59 -6.21
C PHE A 31 12.06 -24.10 -5.83
N CYS A 32 11.14 -23.76 -4.94
CA CYS A 32 10.98 -22.40 -4.43
C CYS A 32 12.25 -21.91 -3.72
N SER A 33 12.92 -22.78 -2.95
CA SER A 33 14.19 -22.43 -2.31
C SER A 33 15.25 -22.03 -3.35
N ASN A 34 15.32 -22.73 -4.47
CA ASN A 34 16.23 -22.36 -5.56
C ASN A 34 15.86 -21.03 -6.22
N ALA A 35 14.57 -20.74 -6.42
CA ALA A 35 14.12 -19.44 -6.93
C ALA A 35 14.50 -18.29 -5.97
N LEU A 36 14.31 -18.51 -4.66
CA LEU A 36 14.57 -17.54 -3.61
C LEU A 36 16.06 -17.31 -3.31
N LYS A 37 16.95 -18.22 -3.72
CA LYS A 37 18.41 -17.98 -3.65
C LYS A 37 18.85 -16.81 -4.53
N TYR A 38 18.22 -16.64 -5.69
CA TYR A 38 18.56 -15.56 -6.62
C TYR A 38 17.82 -14.26 -6.30
N ASP A 39 16.55 -14.37 -5.91
CA ASP A 39 15.71 -13.24 -5.49
C ASP A 39 14.91 -13.65 -4.26
N SER A 40 15.47 -13.37 -3.07
CA SER A 40 14.90 -13.76 -1.77
C SER A 40 13.57 -13.07 -1.44
N LYS A 41 13.16 -12.10 -2.26
CA LYS A 41 11.92 -11.34 -2.11
C LYS A 41 10.96 -11.57 -3.27
N ASN A 42 11.23 -12.54 -4.14
CA ASN A 42 10.36 -12.86 -5.27
C ASN A 42 8.94 -13.24 -4.79
N TYR A 43 7.98 -12.40 -5.14
CA TYR A 43 6.59 -12.54 -4.70
C TYR A 43 5.94 -13.84 -5.21
N HIS A 44 6.16 -14.19 -6.47
CA HIS A 44 5.58 -15.40 -7.06
C HIS A 44 6.12 -16.67 -6.42
N ALA A 45 7.42 -16.72 -6.14
CA ALA A 45 8.05 -17.85 -5.48
C ALA A 45 7.51 -18.07 -4.07
N TRP A 46 7.33 -17.00 -3.30
CA TRP A 46 6.71 -17.06 -1.97
C TRP A 46 5.23 -17.47 -2.03
N ALA A 47 4.45 -16.87 -2.93
CA ALA A 47 3.04 -17.21 -3.12
C ALA A 47 2.85 -18.67 -3.56
N HIS A 48 3.75 -19.17 -4.42
CA HIS A 48 3.77 -20.56 -4.85
C HIS A 48 4.19 -21.50 -3.72
N ARG A 49 5.20 -21.12 -2.93
CA ARG A 49 5.64 -21.90 -1.77
C ARG A 49 4.51 -22.06 -0.74
N GLN A 50 3.83 -20.97 -0.39
CA GLN A 50 2.69 -21.02 0.55
C GLN A 50 1.56 -21.93 0.03
N TRP A 51 1.23 -21.82 -1.25
CA TRP A 51 0.24 -22.70 -1.88
C TRP A 51 0.67 -24.17 -1.80
N ALA A 52 1.90 -24.50 -2.19
CA ALA A 52 2.38 -25.88 -2.22
C ALA A 52 2.43 -26.48 -0.80
N VAL A 53 2.97 -25.73 0.16
CA VAL A 53 3.03 -26.12 1.57
C VAL A 53 1.62 -26.42 2.10
N LYS A 54 0.65 -25.55 1.84
CA LYS A 54 -0.73 -25.76 2.30
C LYS A 54 -1.44 -26.89 1.57
N LYS A 55 -1.31 -26.97 0.24
CA LYS A 55 -2.01 -27.94 -0.61
C LYS A 55 -1.55 -29.37 -0.35
N PHE A 56 -0.24 -29.56 -0.17
CA PHE A 56 0.39 -30.87 -0.02
C PHE A 56 0.88 -31.16 1.41
N GLN A 57 0.52 -30.31 2.38
CA GLN A 57 0.87 -30.46 3.80
C GLN A 57 2.39 -30.54 4.08
N LEU A 58 3.18 -29.78 3.32
CA LEU A 58 4.65 -29.80 3.38
C LEU A 58 5.18 -28.84 4.46
N TRP A 59 4.73 -29.02 5.71
CA TRP A 59 5.04 -28.11 6.81
C TRP A 59 6.40 -28.36 7.46
N GLU A 60 6.95 -29.57 7.31
CA GLU A 60 8.21 -29.98 7.91
C GLU A 60 9.38 -29.17 7.37
N GLY A 61 10.22 -28.63 8.26
CA GLY A 61 11.40 -27.84 7.90
C GLY A 61 11.10 -26.37 7.53
N GLU A 62 9.84 -25.95 7.44
CA GLU A 62 9.49 -24.60 6.98
C GLU A 62 9.84 -23.52 8.02
N LEU A 63 9.74 -23.82 9.33
CA LEU A 63 10.15 -22.86 10.37
C LEU A 63 11.67 -22.68 10.35
N GLU A 64 12.41 -23.79 10.32
CA GLU A 64 13.88 -23.82 10.23
C GLU A 64 14.36 -23.06 8.98
N TYR A 65 13.64 -23.22 7.86
CA TYR A 65 13.90 -22.47 6.64
C TYR A 65 13.73 -20.96 6.84
N THR A 66 12.66 -20.50 7.51
CA THR A 66 12.50 -19.08 7.84
C THR A 66 13.60 -18.57 8.76
N GLU A 67 14.09 -19.39 9.69
CA GLU A 67 15.15 -19.00 10.62
C GLU A 67 16.48 -18.81 9.89
N CYS A 68 16.85 -19.75 9.02
CA CYS A 68 18.02 -19.61 8.17
C CYS A 68 17.97 -18.34 7.31
N MET A 69 16.82 -18.08 6.65
CA MET A 69 16.67 -16.88 5.81
C MET A 69 16.67 -15.57 6.61
N LEU A 70 16.17 -15.56 7.85
CA LEU A 70 16.21 -14.38 8.73
C LEU A 70 17.60 -14.16 9.35
N ASP A 71 18.41 -15.20 9.48
CA ASP A 71 19.80 -15.06 9.88
C ASP A 71 20.67 -14.47 8.75
N GLU A 72 20.31 -14.71 7.48
CA GLU A 72 20.91 -14.04 6.32
C GLU A 72 20.42 -12.59 6.15
N ASP A 73 19.11 -12.35 6.13
CA ASP A 73 18.51 -11.00 6.06
C ASP A 73 17.31 -10.88 7.01
N VAL A 74 17.57 -10.38 8.21
CA VAL A 74 16.54 -10.13 9.23
C VAL A 74 15.50 -9.10 8.77
N ARG A 75 15.79 -8.26 7.76
CA ARG A 75 14.85 -7.26 7.21
C ARG A 75 14.00 -7.80 6.07
N ASN A 76 14.11 -9.09 5.73
CA ASN A 76 13.31 -9.69 4.69
C ASN A 76 11.85 -9.88 5.14
N ASN A 77 11.00 -8.91 4.80
CA ASN A 77 9.58 -8.93 5.15
C ASN A 77 8.83 -10.15 4.58
N SER A 78 9.24 -10.67 3.43
CA SER A 78 8.61 -11.84 2.82
C SER A 78 8.81 -13.09 3.69
N VAL A 79 9.96 -13.21 4.36
CA VAL A 79 10.26 -14.30 5.29
C VAL A 79 9.46 -14.17 6.58
N TRP A 80 9.37 -12.96 7.15
CA TRP A 80 8.50 -12.69 8.31
C TRP A 80 7.02 -13.01 8.00
N ASN A 81 6.55 -12.64 6.82
CA ASN A 81 5.22 -12.99 6.35
C ASN A 81 5.04 -14.51 6.18
N HIS A 82 6.05 -15.21 5.67
CA HIS A 82 5.99 -16.67 5.55
C HIS A 82 5.99 -17.36 6.91
N ARG A 83 6.78 -16.86 7.88
CA ARG A 83 6.75 -17.33 9.26
C ARG A 83 5.37 -17.16 9.88
N TRP A 84 4.76 -15.98 9.70
CA TRP A 84 3.37 -15.74 10.12
C TRP A 84 2.40 -16.73 9.48
N PHE A 85 2.51 -16.97 8.18
CA PHE A 85 1.69 -17.95 7.46
C PHE A 85 1.79 -19.35 8.08
N ILE A 86 3.00 -19.83 8.39
CA ILE A 86 3.21 -21.15 9.02
C ILE A 86 2.53 -21.20 10.40
N VAL A 87 2.80 -20.20 11.24
CA VAL A 87 2.27 -20.12 12.62
C VAL A 87 0.74 -19.96 12.65
N GLN A 88 0.11 -19.50 11.58
CA GLN A 88 -1.35 -19.40 11.50
C GLN A 88 -2.00 -20.66 10.91
N ASN A 89 -1.34 -21.36 9.98
CA ASN A 89 -1.97 -22.41 9.17
C ASN A 89 -1.51 -23.84 9.50
N ASN A 90 -0.39 -24.03 10.21
CA ASN A 90 0.07 -25.36 10.58
C ASN A 90 -0.56 -25.81 11.91
N ASN A 91 -1.40 -26.83 11.88
CA ASN A 91 -2.12 -27.34 13.06
C ASN A 91 -1.21 -27.73 14.25
N VAL A 92 0.05 -28.09 14.02
CA VAL A 92 1.00 -28.48 15.08
C VAL A 92 1.62 -27.27 15.77
N VAL A 93 1.88 -26.20 15.00
CA VAL A 93 2.52 -24.97 15.51
C VAL A 93 1.58 -23.76 15.41
N SER A 94 0.26 -24.01 15.37
CA SER A 94 -0.74 -22.96 15.22
C SER A 94 -0.91 -22.20 16.53
N MET A 95 -0.93 -20.88 16.45
CA MET A 95 -1.35 -20.03 17.57
C MET A 95 -2.85 -20.22 17.84
N THR A 96 -3.18 -21.08 18.79
CA THR A 96 -4.54 -21.28 19.30
C THR A 96 -4.63 -20.89 20.78
N LEU A 97 -5.84 -20.77 21.31
CA LEU A 97 -6.07 -20.56 22.75
C LEU A 97 -5.47 -21.68 23.61
N GLU A 98 -5.35 -22.88 23.06
CA GLU A 98 -4.83 -24.07 23.73
C GLU A 98 -3.29 -24.11 23.72
N ASN A 99 -2.64 -23.44 22.77
CA ASN A 99 -1.20 -23.47 22.56
C ASN A 99 -0.50 -22.15 22.93
N VAL A 100 -0.70 -21.68 24.17
CA VAL A 100 -0.09 -20.43 24.69
C VAL A 100 1.44 -20.41 24.55
N ASN A 101 2.09 -21.56 24.70
CA ASN A 101 3.55 -21.71 24.59
C ASN A 101 4.10 -21.27 23.22
N ILE A 102 3.29 -21.38 22.16
CA ILE A 102 3.70 -20.99 20.80
C ILE A 102 3.77 -19.47 20.69
N SER A 103 2.78 -18.76 21.22
CA SER A 103 2.78 -17.29 21.21
C SER A 103 3.97 -16.73 21.97
N GLN A 104 4.33 -17.34 23.11
CA GLN A 104 5.50 -16.95 23.89
C GLN A 104 6.81 -17.22 23.14
N ARG A 105 6.96 -18.41 22.55
CA ARG A 105 8.10 -18.74 21.67
C ARG A 105 8.27 -17.71 20.55
N GLU A 106 7.19 -17.31 19.89
CA GLU A 106 7.25 -16.34 18.78
C GLU A 106 7.61 -14.92 19.22
N VAL A 107 7.13 -14.48 20.39
CA VAL A 107 7.56 -13.21 20.98
C VAL A 107 9.05 -13.24 21.32
N GLU A 108 9.53 -14.32 21.93
CA GLU A 108 10.93 -14.49 22.31
C GLU A 108 11.84 -14.55 21.06
N PHE A 109 11.43 -15.29 20.04
CA PHE A 109 12.11 -15.34 18.74
C PHE A 109 12.23 -13.94 18.12
N ALA A 110 11.13 -13.19 18.06
CA ALA A 110 11.16 -11.84 17.52
C ALA A 110 11.98 -10.87 18.38
N PHE A 111 12.03 -11.05 19.70
CA PHE A 111 12.92 -10.29 20.58
C PHE A 111 14.40 -10.57 20.32
N GLU A 112 14.78 -11.83 20.06
CA GLU A 112 16.14 -12.18 19.65
C GLU A 112 16.52 -11.48 18.34
N LYS A 113 15.63 -11.52 17.33
CA LYS A 113 15.88 -10.86 16.04
C LYS A 113 15.89 -9.32 16.15
N LEU A 114 15.15 -8.73 17.08
CA LEU A 114 15.24 -7.29 17.38
C LEU A 114 16.62 -6.87 17.89
N GLU A 115 17.33 -7.72 18.64
CA GLU A 115 18.70 -7.38 19.09
C GLU A 115 19.67 -7.26 17.92
N LYS A 116 19.46 -8.03 16.84
CA LYS A 116 20.25 -7.92 15.61
C LYS A 116 19.95 -6.61 14.86
N ALA A 117 18.70 -6.12 14.89
CA ALA A 117 18.30 -4.91 14.17
C ALA A 117 17.09 -4.19 14.83
N ARG A 118 17.35 -3.31 15.81
CA ARG A 118 16.32 -2.61 16.61
C ARG A 118 15.44 -1.64 15.82
N ARG A 119 15.91 -1.16 14.67
CA ARG A 119 15.17 -0.27 13.75
C ARG A 119 14.62 -1.01 12.52
N ASN A 120 14.43 -2.34 12.62
CA ASN A 120 13.83 -3.15 11.56
C ASN A 120 12.30 -3.21 11.68
N GLU A 121 11.60 -2.51 10.79
CA GLU A 121 10.13 -2.43 10.77
C GLU A 121 9.45 -3.80 10.64
N SER A 122 9.99 -4.74 9.87
CA SER A 122 9.37 -6.06 9.68
C SER A 122 9.21 -6.83 10.98
N CYS A 123 10.23 -6.78 11.85
CA CYS A 123 10.17 -7.44 13.15
C CYS A 123 9.14 -6.77 14.08
N TRP A 124 9.06 -5.43 14.06
CA TRP A 124 8.07 -4.68 14.83
C TRP A 124 6.63 -4.97 14.36
N ASN A 125 6.43 -5.08 13.05
CA ASN A 125 5.14 -5.44 12.48
C ASN A 125 4.73 -6.87 12.83
N TYR A 126 5.69 -7.81 12.90
CA TYR A 126 5.43 -9.16 13.37
C TYR A 126 4.97 -9.19 14.83
N LEU A 127 5.67 -8.49 15.73
CA LEU A 127 5.30 -8.36 17.15
C LEU A 127 3.91 -7.71 17.33
N ARG A 128 3.63 -6.66 16.54
CA ARG A 128 2.30 -6.03 16.50
C ARG A 128 1.23 -7.02 16.04
N GLY A 129 1.51 -7.82 15.01
CA GLY A 129 0.61 -8.87 14.52
C GLY A 129 0.29 -9.91 15.59
N LEU A 130 1.30 -10.39 16.34
CA LEU A 130 1.11 -11.33 17.46
C LEU A 130 0.19 -10.74 18.53
N TYR A 131 0.40 -9.47 18.88
CA TYR A 131 -0.43 -8.77 19.85
C TYR A 131 -1.87 -8.58 19.38
N GLU A 132 -2.06 -8.10 18.15
CA GLU A 132 -3.40 -7.93 17.58
C GLU A 132 -4.15 -9.25 17.46
N PHE A 133 -3.46 -10.34 17.14
CA PHE A 133 -4.05 -11.67 17.14
C PHE A 133 -4.57 -12.05 18.52
N ALA A 134 -3.77 -11.85 19.58
CA ALA A 134 -4.21 -12.09 20.96
C ALA A 134 -5.43 -11.23 21.34
N CYS A 135 -5.51 -9.99 20.84
CA CYS A 135 -6.69 -9.14 21.00
C CYS A 135 -7.94 -9.71 20.32
N ARG A 136 -7.83 -10.23 19.09
CA ARG A 136 -8.96 -10.78 18.32
C ARG A 136 -9.48 -12.10 18.89
N GLN A 137 -8.61 -12.93 19.48
CA GLN A 137 -9.01 -14.21 20.08
C GLN A 137 -9.73 -14.07 21.43
N HIS A 138 -9.95 -12.84 21.93
CA HIS A 138 -10.54 -12.56 23.25
C HIS A 138 -9.85 -13.28 24.42
N ALA A 139 -8.57 -13.66 24.24
CA ALA A 139 -7.76 -14.36 25.21
C ALA A 139 -7.17 -13.38 26.24
N VAL A 140 -7.97 -13.00 27.25
CA VAL A 140 -7.62 -11.93 28.21
C VAL A 140 -6.22 -12.13 28.82
N THR A 141 -5.92 -13.34 29.29
CA THR A 141 -4.64 -13.66 29.93
C THR A 141 -3.47 -13.55 28.94
N LEU A 142 -3.59 -14.15 27.75
CA LEU A 142 -2.56 -14.10 26.71
C LEU A 142 -2.28 -12.66 26.25
N ARG A 143 -3.34 -11.88 26.02
CA ARG A 143 -3.24 -10.46 25.67
C ARG A 143 -2.51 -9.68 26.75
N SER A 144 -2.81 -9.92 28.02
CA SER A 144 -2.13 -9.23 29.13
C SER A 144 -0.64 -9.57 29.24
N ASP A 145 -0.27 -10.84 29.05
CA ASP A 145 1.13 -11.29 29.07
C ASP A 145 1.94 -10.69 27.91
N ILE A 146 1.44 -10.83 26.67
CA ILE A 146 2.10 -10.25 25.48
C ILE A 146 2.21 -8.73 25.62
N ARG A 147 1.14 -8.04 26.05
CA ARG A 147 1.17 -6.59 26.27
C ARG A 147 2.25 -6.18 27.26
N GLN A 148 2.36 -6.90 28.38
CA GLN A 148 3.36 -6.61 29.40
C GLN A 148 4.79 -6.79 28.85
N ARG A 149 5.07 -7.93 28.22
CA ARG A 149 6.39 -8.24 27.65
C ARG A 149 6.80 -7.24 26.57
N LEU A 150 5.89 -6.90 25.65
CA LEU A 150 6.15 -5.90 24.61
C LEU A 150 6.43 -4.53 25.21
N ARG A 151 5.66 -4.11 26.22
CA ARG A 151 5.85 -2.82 26.90
C ARG A 151 7.22 -2.74 27.57
N GLU A 152 7.61 -3.77 28.32
CA GLU A 152 8.92 -3.84 28.97
C GLU A 152 10.05 -3.77 27.94
N LYS A 153 9.94 -4.53 26.84
CA LYS A 153 10.92 -4.51 25.75
C LYS A 153 11.03 -3.13 25.08
N CYS A 154 9.90 -2.49 24.77
CA CYS A 154 9.90 -1.15 24.18
C CYS A 154 10.54 -0.12 25.10
N LEU A 155 10.27 -0.16 26.41
CA LEU A 155 10.87 0.76 27.38
C LEU A 155 12.39 0.55 27.46
N ALA A 156 12.85 -0.70 27.55
CA ALA A 156 14.28 -1.02 27.56
C ALA A 156 15.00 -0.58 26.27
N ILE A 157 14.33 -0.66 25.11
CA ILE A 157 14.89 -0.16 23.85
C ILE A 157 14.95 1.37 23.87
N LEU A 158 13.92 2.07 24.36
CA LEU A 158 13.91 3.53 24.43
C LEU A 158 14.92 4.10 25.43
N GLU A 159 15.32 3.34 26.46
CA GLU A 159 16.45 3.72 27.32
C GLU A 159 17.78 3.76 26.57
N GLN A 160 17.93 2.95 25.52
CA GLN A 160 19.15 2.87 24.70
C GLN A 160 19.06 3.70 23.41
N ASP A 161 17.86 3.81 22.84
CA ASP A 161 17.55 4.48 21.57
C ASP A 161 16.24 5.27 21.74
N ALA A 162 16.33 6.46 22.33
CA ALA A 162 15.18 7.31 22.64
C ALA A 162 14.39 7.76 21.40
N GLU A 163 15.00 7.70 20.22
CA GLU A 163 14.40 8.08 18.94
C GLU A 163 13.79 6.89 18.18
N ASN A 164 13.70 5.72 18.82
CA ASN A 164 13.14 4.53 18.16
C ASN A 164 11.63 4.69 17.90
N ILE A 165 11.30 5.13 16.69
CA ILE A 165 9.92 5.42 16.27
C ILE A 165 9.00 4.21 16.40
N TYR A 166 9.52 2.99 16.20
CA TYR A 166 8.73 1.76 16.24
C TYR A 166 8.33 1.39 17.67
N SER A 167 9.25 1.55 18.63
CA SER A 167 8.99 1.36 20.06
C SER A 167 7.97 2.38 20.56
N CYS A 168 8.14 3.65 20.19
CA CYS A 168 7.19 4.73 20.50
C CYS A 168 5.80 4.42 19.93
N ALA A 169 5.72 4.06 18.64
CA ALA A 169 4.48 3.72 17.97
C ALA A 169 3.77 2.54 18.65
N LEU A 170 4.48 1.44 18.91
CA LEU A 170 3.89 0.27 19.57
C LEU A 170 3.42 0.59 21.00
N LEU A 171 4.20 1.34 21.78
CA LEU A 171 3.79 1.75 23.12
C LEU A 171 2.51 2.58 23.13
N VAL A 172 2.29 3.42 22.11
CA VAL A 172 1.02 4.14 21.95
C VAL A 172 -0.14 3.15 21.88
N ASP A 173 -0.04 2.09 21.07
CA ASP A 173 -1.09 1.07 20.95
C ASP A 173 -1.28 0.27 22.25
N LEU A 174 -0.19 -0.11 22.93
CA LEU A 174 -0.28 -0.86 24.19
C LEU A 174 -0.90 -0.03 25.32
N TYR A 175 -0.56 1.25 25.43
CA TYR A 175 -1.13 2.16 26.43
C TYR A 175 -2.58 2.52 26.13
N GLU A 176 -2.94 2.62 24.84
CA GLU A 176 -4.33 2.76 24.41
C GLU A 176 -5.19 1.58 24.85
N ASP A 177 -4.65 0.38 24.66
CA ASP A 177 -5.32 -0.85 25.03
C ASP A 177 -5.53 -1.02 26.54
N GLU A 178 -4.62 -0.48 27.35
CA GLU A 178 -4.71 -0.50 28.81
C GLU A 178 -5.83 0.38 29.36
N GLN A 179 -6.21 1.45 28.65
CA GLN A 179 -7.27 2.41 29.01
C GLN A 179 -7.14 3.08 30.40
N SER A 180 -6.00 2.92 31.09
CA SER A 180 -5.75 3.60 32.36
C SER A 180 -5.43 5.08 32.15
N THR A 181 -5.83 5.94 33.09
CA THR A 181 -5.58 7.40 32.97
C THR A 181 -4.09 7.72 32.85
N THR A 182 -3.24 6.97 33.56
CA THR A 182 -1.78 7.09 33.48
C THR A 182 -1.24 6.62 32.13
N ALA A 183 -1.71 5.48 31.60
CA ALA A 183 -1.31 4.99 30.28
C ALA A 183 -1.71 5.96 29.17
N LEU A 184 -2.93 6.48 29.20
CA LEU A 184 -3.41 7.44 28.20
C LEU A 184 -2.61 8.74 28.19
N LYS A 185 -2.17 9.24 29.36
CA LYS A 185 -1.25 10.39 29.45
C LYS A 185 0.09 10.08 28.79
N LYS A 186 0.65 8.89 29.03
CA LYS A 186 1.90 8.44 28.38
C LYS A 186 1.72 8.33 26.86
N ALA A 187 0.62 7.75 26.39
CA ALA A 187 0.30 7.65 24.97
C ALA A 187 0.18 9.04 24.31
N LYS A 188 -0.50 10.00 24.95
CA LYS A 188 -0.61 11.39 24.45
C LYS A 188 0.76 12.05 24.33
N LYS A 189 1.66 11.86 25.30
CA LYS A 189 3.04 12.36 25.24
C LYS A 189 3.81 11.77 24.06
N LEU A 190 3.77 10.45 23.89
CA LEU A 190 4.45 9.76 22.78
C LEU A 190 3.90 10.18 21.42
N LEU A 191 2.58 10.29 21.27
CA LEU A 191 1.95 10.81 20.05
C LEU A 191 2.46 12.22 19.70
N ASN A 192 2.59 13.09 20.69
CA ASN A 192 3.12 14.44 20.47
C ASN A 192 4.58 14.43 20.00
N SER A 193 5.43 13.56 20.58
CA SER A 193 6.81 13.39 20.14
C SER A 193 6.89 12.79 18.72
N LEU A 194 6.10 11.76 18.42
CA LEU A 194 6.03 11.16 17.07
C LEU A 194 5.64 12.19 16.01
N MET A 195 4.64 13.02 16.31
CA MET A 195 4.08 14.01 15.40
C MET A 195 5.00 15.21 15.12
N ASN A 196 5.77 15.65 16.12
CA ASN A 196 6.51 16.92 16.05
C ASN A 196 8.04 16.76 15.97
N GLU A 197 8.58 15.59 16.33
CA GLU A 197 10.03 15.42 16.50
C GLU A 197 10.53 14.15 15.80
N LEU A 198 9.89 13.00 16.02
CA LEU A 198 10.47 11.71 15.65
C LEU A 198 10.03 11.19 14.27
N ASP A 199 8.77 11.39 13.87
CA ASP A 199 8.16 10.75 12.70
C ASP A 199 7.33 11.74 11.89
N LEU A 200 8.03 12.77 11.43
CA LEU A 200 7.45 13.91 10.71
C LEU A 200 6.75 13.51 9.41
N VAL A 201 7.23 12.44 8.76
CA VAL A 201 6.61 11.91 7.52
C VAL A 201 5.18 11.43 7.81
N ARG A 202 4.96 10.78 8.96
CA ARG A 202 3.63 10.31 9.38
C ARG A 202 2.93 11.29 10.33
N ARG A 203 3.36 12.57 10.39
CA ARG A 203 2.69 13.60 11.19
C ARG A 203 1.16 13.66 10.97
N PRO A 204 0.63 13.66 9.72
CA PRO A 204 -0.83 13.66 9.52
C PRO A 204 -1.53 12.43 10.12
N TYR A 205 -0.88 11.27 10.07
CA TYR A 205 -1.39 10.05 10.69
C TYR A 205 -1.43 10.16 12.22
N TRP A 206 -0.37 10.67 12.84
CA TRP A 206 -0.33 10.87 14.30
C TRP A 206 -1.32 11.93 14.77
N LEU A 207 -1.52 13.00 14.00
CA LEU A 207 -2.59 13.99 14.22
C LEU A 207 -3.97 13.32 14.19
N PHE A 208 -4.26 12.56 13.14
CA PHE A 208 -5.51 11.83 12.99
C PHE A 208 -5.77 10.87 14.15
N ARG A 209 -4.77 10.07 14.54
CA ARG A 209 -4.83 9.17 15.72
C ARG A 209 -5.15 9.93 17.00
N ALA A 210 -4.56 11.12 17.21
CA ALA A 210 -4.84 11.95 18.37
C ALA A 210 -6.26 12.56 18.34
N GLN A 211 -6.76 12.94 17.16
CA GLN A 211 -8.09 13.53 16.97
C GLN A 211 -9.22 12.50 17.14
N LEU A 212 -9.09 11.31 16.57
CA LEU A 212 -10.01 10.18 16.78
C LEU A 212 -10.26 9.91 18.27
N LYS A 213 -9.21 10.03 19.08
CA LYS A 213 -9.31 9.91 20.53
C LYS A 213 -10.09 11.03 21.17
N LEU A 214 -9.87 12.29 20.78
CA LEU A 214 -10.63 13.41 21.32
C LEU A 214 -12.13 13.21 21.07
N GLN A 215 -12.49 12.72 19.88
CA GLN A 215 -13.86 12.37 19.52
C GLN A 215 -14.42 11.19 20.33
N ASN A 216 -13.60 10.19 20.63
CA ASN A 216 -14.02 9.07 21.49
C ASN A 216 -14.13 9.47 22.98
N GLU A 217 -13.22 10.31 23.49
CA GLU A 217 -13.28 10.92 24.82
C GLU A 217 -14.55 11.79 24.96
N LEU A 218 -14.90 12.55 23.92
CA LEU A 218 -16.17 13.30 23.82
C LEU A 218 -17.38 12.37 23.93
N LYS A 219 -17.43 11.26 23.18
CA LYS A 219 -18.52 10.28 23.24
C LYS A 219 -18.63 9.61 24.62
N VAL A 220 -17.50 9.32 25.28
CA VAL A 220 -17.47 8.74 26.62
C VAL A 220 -17.92 9.76 27.67
N TYR A 221 -17.46 11.01 27.58
CA TYR A 221 -17.91 12.11 28.44
C TYR A 221 -19.42 12.34 28.30
N GLN A 222 -19.95 12.37 27.08
CA GLN A 222 -21.39 12.46 26.84
C GLN A 222 -22.17 11.32 27.51
N LYS A 223 -21.65 10.09 27.49
CA LYS A 223 -22.27 8.93 28.18
C LYS A 223 -22.18 9.06 29.70
N LYS A 224 -21.05 9.51 30.24
CA LYS A 224 -20.83 9.68 31.68
C LYS A 224 -21.65 10.85 32.24
N ALA A 225 -21.70 11.97 31.54
CA ALA A 225 -22.46 13.15 31.96
C ALA A 225 -23.98 12.91 31.91
N LYS A 226 -24.46 12.06 30.99
CA LYS A 226 -25.84 11.53 31.01
C LYS A 226 -26.12 10.65 32.24
N LYS A 227 -25.11 9.92 32.73
CA LYS A 227 -25.21 9.06 33.93
C LYS A 227 -25.14 9.87 35.22
N ASP A 228 -24.35 10.94 35.25
CA ASP A 228 -24.07 11.76 36.42
C ASP A 228 -25.03 12.97 36.57
N GLN A 229 -26.12 13.03 35.78
CA GLN A 229 -27.11 14.13 35.73
C GLN A 229 -26.50 15.55 35.67
N ILE A 230 -25.34 15.67 35.02
CA ILE A 230 -24.68 16.96 34.79
C ILE A 230 -25.59 17.80 33.89
N SER A 231 -25.69 19.10 34.18
CA SER A 231 -26.55 20.03 33.44
C SER A 231 -26.28 19.91 31.94
N LYS A 232 -27.33 19.68 31.15
CA LYS A 232 -27.26 19.58 29.68
C LYS A 232 -26.49 20.76 29.07
N LYS A 233 -26.58 21.93 29.69
CA LYS A 233 -25.91 23.17 29.31
C LYS A 233 -24.40 23.16 29.56
N GLU A 234 -23.94 22.53 30.64
CA GLU A 234 -22.50 22.35 30.92
C GLU A 234 -21.86 21.33 29.98
N ILE A 235 -22.62 20.30 29.61
CA ILE A 235 -22.22 19.30 28.62
C ILE A 235 -22.09 19.96 27.23
N GLU A 236 -23.09 20.74 26.81
CA GLU A 236 -23.09 21.47 25.54
C GLU A 236 -21.95 22.48 25.46
N ASN A 237 -21.72 23.27 26.52
CA ASN A 237 -20.62 24.24 26.56
C ASN A 237 -19.24 23.57 26.47
N HIS A 238 -19.03 22.43 27.12
CA HIS A 238 -17.75 21.74 27.07
C HIS A 238 -17.51 21.05 25.72
N ILE A 239 -18.57 20.51 25.10
CA ILE A 239 -18.52 19.96 23.73
C ILE A 239 -18.17 21.08 22.75
N GLN A 240 -18.84 22.22 22.86
CA GLN A 240 -18.61 23.37 21.99
C GLN A 240 -17.16 23.87 22.10
N GLN A 241 -16.61 23.97 23.32
CA GLN A 241 -15.20 24.32 23.51
C GLN A 241 -14.23 23.34 22.83
N LEU A 242 -14.47 22.04 22.94
CA LEU A 242 -13.62 21.02 22.35
C LEU A 242 -13.76 20.96 20.81
N GLU A 243 -14.96 21.18 20.28
CA GLU A 243 -15.21 21.28 18.84
C GLU A 243 -14.55 22.54 18.24
N GLU A 244 -14.64 23.68 18.93
CA GLU A 244 -13.95 24.92 18.56
C GLU A 244 -12.43 24.74 18.58
N GLU A 245 -11.88 24.03 19.56
CA GLU A 245 -10.44 23.74 19.64
C GLU A 245 -9.97 22.84 18.48
N VAL A 246 -10.77 21.85 18.08
CA VAL A 246 -10.48 20.98 16.92
C VAL A 246 -10.53 21.78 15.62
N ASN A 247 -11.61 22.55 15.42
CA ASN A 247 -11.78 23.37 14.22
C ASN A 247 -10.70 24.44 14.08
N ALA A 248 -10.29 25.07 15.19
CA ALA A 248 -9.19 26.03 15.20
C ALA A 248 -7.84 25.38 14.80
N ARG A 249 -7.59 24.14 15.24
CA ARG A 249 -6.38 23.39 14.84
C ARG A 249 -6.43 23.03 13.35
N HIS A 250 -7.56 22.53 12.85
CA HIS A 250 -7.72 22.24 11.42
C HIS A 250 -7.56 23.49 10.55
N ALA A 251 -8.12 24.62 10.98
CA ALA A 251 -7.95 25.89 10.29
C ALA A 251 -6.47 26.33 10.26
N ALA A 252 -5.75 26.19 11.37
CA ALA A 252 -4.32 26.50 11.44
C ALA A 252 -3.46 25.58 10.55
N GLU A 253 -3.84 24.31 10.41
CA GLU A 253 -3.18 23.31 9.55
C GLU A 253 -3.42 23.53 8.05
N LEU A 254 -4.56 24.12 7.68
CA LEU A 254 -4.89 24.47 6.28
C LEU A 254 -4.13 25.69 5.77
N ILE A 255 -3.66 26.58 6.64
CA ILE A 255 -2.95 27.81 6.27
C ILE A 255 -1.65 27.52 5.48
N PRO A 256 -0.75 26.62 5.93
CA PRO A 256 0.41 26.23 5.14
C PRO A 256 0.06 25.67 3.76
N PHE A 257 -1.02 24.90 3.66
CA PHE A 257 -1.44 24.23 2.43
C PHE A 257 -2.04 25.21 1.41
N LYS A 258 -2.79 26.21 1.88
CA LYS A 258 -3.32 27.29 1.03
C LYS A 258 -2.23 28.23 0.54
N SER A 259 -1.24 28.55 1.38
CA SER A 259 -0.13 29.43 0.98
C SER A 259 0.77 28.86 -0.13
N SER A 260 0.80 27.52 -0.28
CA SER A 260 1.52 26.85 -1.37
C SER A 260 0.82 26.90 -2.74
N VAL A 261 -0.46 27.30 -2.82
CA VAL A 261 -1.24 27.33 -4.07
C VAL A 261 -1.29 28.72 -4.71
N GLU A 262 -1.13 29.80 -3.93
CA GLU A 262 -1.30 31.19 -4.41
C GLU A 262 -0.02 31.87 -4.96
N THR A 263 1.10 31.16 -5.17
CA THR A 263 2.38 31.79 -5.60
C THR A 263 2.79 31.55 -7.05
N MET A 264 1.82 31.41 -7.97
CA MET A 264 2.07 31.40 -9.42
C MET A 264 1.27 32.51 -10.13
N GLU A 265 1.70 33.77 -10.01
CA GLU A 265 1.38 34.83 -10.99
C GLU A 265 2.65 35.67 -11.29
N GLU A 266 2.95 35.82 -12.58
CA GLU A 266 4.12 36.53 -13.14
C GLU A 266 3.99 38.07 -13.08
N PRO A 267 5.11 38.82 -12.95
CA PRO A 267 5.11 40.28 -12.87
C PRO A 267 5.42 40.97 -14.21
N LYS A 268 4.97 42.23 -14.37
CA LYS A 268 5.44 43.18 -15.40
C LYS A 268 5.53 44.64 -14.86
N PRO A 269 6.33 45.52 -15.50
CA PRO A 269 7.31 46.45 -14.89
C PRO A 269 6.82 47.92 -14.82
N THR A 270 7.49 48.95 -14.27
CA THR A 270 8.87 49.47 -14.52
C THR A 270 9.14 50.70 -13.62
N GLU A 271 10.40 50.87 -13.15
CA GLU A 271 11.27 52.09 -12.97
C GLU A 271 10.70 53.48 -12.51
N ASN A 272 11.38 54.39 -11.81
CA ASN A 272 12.69 54.51 -11.15
C ASN A 272 12.75 55.80 -10.27
N GLU A 273 13.76 55.86 -9.38
CA GLU A 273 14.41 57.03 -8.74
C GLU A 273 13.67 57.80 -7.59
N THR A 274 14.29 58.29 -6.50
CA THR A 274 15.69 58.63 -6.15
C THR A 274 15.92 58.59 -4.61
N LEU A 275 17.20 58.63 -4.19
CA LEU A 275 17.76 58.59 -2.82
C LEU A 275 17.21 59.66 -1.84
N ILE A 276 17.13 59.43 -0.52
CA ILE A 276 18.15 59.81 0.50
C ILE A 276 17.93 59.07 1.86
N CYS A 277 19.06 58.75 2.48
CA CYS A 277 19.30 58.02 3.73
C CYS A 277 18.72 58.64 5.02
N SER A 278 18.07 57.83 5.86
CA SER A 278 18.09 57.97 7.32
C SER A 278 18.16 56.60 8.01
N LYS A 279 19.13 56.45 8.93
CA LYS A 279 19.45 55.21 9.64
C LYS A 279 18.26 54.73 10.49
N LYS A 280 17.79 53.50 10.27
CA LYS A 280 16.99 52.73 11.26
C LYS A 280 17.53 51.31 11.38
N GLN A 281 17.81 50.91 12.61
CA GLN A 281 18.19 49.55 12.98
C GLN A 281 17.10 48.56 12.55
N THR A 282 17.48 47.51 11.81
CA THR A 282 16.56 46.45 11.42
C THR A 282 16.09 45.66 12.64
N SER A 283 14.77 45.67 12.87
CA SER A 283 14.09 44.91 13.93
C SER A 283 14.49 43.43 13.88
N LYS A 284 14.69 42.80 15.05
CA LYS A 284 14.94 41.35 15.22
C LYS A 284 13.96 40.48 14.42
N ALA A 285 12.71 40.95 14.23
CA ALA A 285 11.69 40.25 13.46
C ALA A 285 11.97 40.22 11.95
N GLN A 286 12.59 41.28 11.40
CA GLN A 286 12.96 41.36 9.97
C GLN A 286 14.07 40.36 9.66
N ARG A 287 15.13 40.32 10.49
CA ARG A 287 16.26 39.39 10.33
C ARG A 287 15.85 37.93 10.43
N MET A 288 14.87 37.60 11.27
CA MET A 288 14.32 36.24 11.38
C MET A 288 13.50 35.85 10.14
N ARG A 289 12.73 36.78 9.55
CA ARG A 289 11.99 36.55 8.32
C ARG A 289 12.92 36.37 7.12
N ASP A 290 13.96 37.20 7.03
CA ASP A 290 14.95 37.13 5.95
C ASP A 290 15.79 35.85 6.04
N ARG A 291 16.15 35.41 7.27
CA ARG A 291 16.83 34.12 7.48
C ARG A 291 15.93 32.94 7.09
N LYS A 292 14.66 32.95 7.51
CA LYS A 292 13.70 31.90 7.16
C LYS A 292 13.44 31.83 5.65
N LYS A 293 13.32 32.99 4.98
CA LYS A 293 13.15 33.07 3.52
C LYS A 293 14.39 32.57 2.76
N LYS A 294 15.58 32.83 3.29
CA LYS A 294 16.84 32.31 2.74
C LYS A 294 16.97 30.79 2.92
N GLU A 295 16.68 30.27 4.12
CA GLU A 295 16.65 28.84 4.41
C GLU A 295 15.62 28.08 3.55
N GLU A 296 14.46 28.70 3.27
CA GLU A 296 13.40 28.13 2.43
C GLU A 296 13.76 28.13 0.94
N ASN A 297 14.42 29.18 0.43
CA ASN A 297 14.98 29.20 -0.92
C ASN A 297 16.10 28.15 -1.08
N GLU A 298 17.04 28.07 -0.13
CA GLU A 298 18.13 27.05 -0.16
C GLU A 298 17.58 25.62 -0.03
N ARG A 299 16.45 25.43 0.66
CA ARG A 299 15.76 24.15 0.72
C ARG A 299 15.06 23.82 -0.60
N ARG A 300 14.41 24.80 -1.23
CA ARG A 300 13.75 24.63 -2.55
C ARG A 300 14.78 24.30 -3.63
N GLU A 301 15.91 25.02 -3.67
CA GLU A 301 17.00 24.74 -4.60
C GLU A 301 17.59 23.34 -4.40
N ARG A 302 17.78 22.89 -3.15
CA ARG A 302 18.22 21.51 -2.87
C ARG A 302 17.22 20.44 -3.30
N ILE A 303 15.92 20.70 -3.16
CA ILE A 303 14.87 19.77 -3.63
C ILE A 303 14.86 19.73 -5.16
N GLU A 304 14.99 20.88 -5.81
CA GLU A 304 15.00 21.01 -7.27
C GLU A 304 16.26 20.37 -7.88
N GLU A 305 17.41 20.51 -7.22
CA GLU A 305 18.67 19.88 -7.62
C GLU A 305 18.68 18.36 -7.35
N ALA A 306 18.04 17.91 -6.26
CA ALA A 306 17.82 16.48 -6.01
C ALA A 306 16.85 15.86 -7.05
N ASN A 307 15.81 16.59 -7.45
CA ASN A 307 14.84 16.13 -8.45
C ASN A 307 15.40 16.14 -9.88
N LYS A 308 16.39 16.99 -10.20
CA LYS A 308 17.09 16.95 -11.50
C LYS A 308 17.83 15.63 -11.77
N HIS A 309 18.17 14.88 -10.72
CA HIS A 309 18.91 13.62 -10.82
C HIS A 309 18.07 12.37 -10.54
N ILE A 310 16.79 12.52 -10.21
CA ILE A 310 15.87 11.38 -10.04
C ILE A 310 15.09 11.24 -11.34
N VAL A 311 15.63 10.44 -12.26
CA VAL A 311 14.90 10.07 -13.47
C VAL A 311 13.69 9.23 -13.03
N SER A 312 12.49 9.69 -13.35
CA SER A 312 11.27 8.98 -13.00
C SER A 312 11.23 7.65 -13.76
N LYS A 313 10.81 6.56 -13.10
CA LYS A 313 10.64 5.26 -13.75
C LYS A 313 9.73 5.34 -14.99
N ARG A 314 8.75 6.25 -14.96
CA ARG A 314 7.85 6.53 -16.09
C ARG A 314 8.58 7.17 -17.27
N GLU A 315 9.53 8.06 -17.03
CA GLU A 315 10.32 8.69 -18.09
C GLU A 315 11.25 7.67 -18.76
N ILE A 316 11.88 6.80 -17.97
CA ILE A 316 12.69 5.69 -18.49
C ILE A 316 11.83 4.76 -19.35
N GLU A 317 10.62 4.42 -18.90
CA GLU A 317 9.70 3.56 -19.65
C GLU A 317 9.22 4.21 -20.95
N ILE A 318 8.85 5.49 -20.91
CA ILE A 318 8.46 6.26 -22.11
C ILE A 318 9.63 6.32 -23.10
N GLU A 319 10.85 6.59 -22.65
CA GLU A 319 12.04 6.59 -23.51
C GLU A 319 12.28 5.21 -24.15
N GLN A 320 12.11 4.12 -23.39
CA GLN A 320 12.23 2.77 -23.92
C GLN A 320 11.18 2.45 -24.98
N ILE A 321 9.92 2.86 -24.75
CA ILE A 321 8.83 2.71 -25.72
C ILE A 321 9.13 3.55 -26.96
N GLN A 322 9.54 4.82 -26.81
CA GLN A 322 9.91 5.69 -27.93
C GLN A 322 11.03 5.09 -28.79
N ARG A 323 12.06 4.49 -28.18
CA ARG A 323 13.13 3.79 -28.93
C ARG A 323 12.59 2.65 -29.80
N LYS A 324 11.51 1.97 -29.38
CA LYS A 324 10.84 0.92 -30.16
C LYS A 324 9.93 1.48 -31.25
N LEU A 325 9.35 2.66 -31.05
CA LEU A 325 8.43 3.31 -31.99
C LEU A 325 9.15 4.09 -33.11
N ILE A 326 10.33 4.66 -32.85
CA ILE A 326 11.13 5.41 -33.85
C ILE A 326 11.37 4.61 -35.15
N PRO A 327 11.81 3.33 -35.11
CA PRO A 327 11.97 2.53 -36.32
C PRO A 327 10.68 2.27 -37.09
N LEU A 328 9.53 2.35 -36.41
CA LEU A 328 8.20 2.13 -36.99
C LEU A 328 7.56 3.43 -37.51
N ASN A 329 8.25 4.58 -37.34
CA ASN A 329 7.75 5.91 -37.66
C ASN A 329 6.41 6.24 -36.97
N LEU A 330 6.30 5.86 -35.69
CA LEU A 330 5.14 6.08 -34.84
C LEU A 330 5.47 7.05 -33.70
N ASP A 331 4.47 7.79 -33.25
CA ASP A 331 4.56 8.74 -32.12
C ASP A 331 3.53 8.42 -31.04
N ILE A 332 3.82 8.80 -29.79
CA ILE A 332 2.96 8.53 -28.64
C ILE A 332 1.94 9.66 -28.49
N ARG A 333 0.66 9.30 -28.39
CA ARG A 333 -0.42 10.23 -28.08
C ARG A 333 -0.92 10.01 -26.67
N GLU A 334 -0.89 11.05 -25.84
CA GLU A 334 -1.39 10.97 -24.48
C GLU A 334 -2.92 10.91 -24.43
N ILE A 335 -3.44 9.99 -23.60
CA ILE A 335 -4.86 9.81 -23.34
C ILE A 335 -5.11 10.01 -21.85
N PRO A 336 -6.16 10.75 -21.44
CA PRO A 336 -6.48 10.97 -20.04
C PRO A 336 -6.65 9.67 -19.23
N SER A 337 -6.17 9.67 -18.00
CA SER A 337 -6.28 8.53 -17.08
C SER A 337 -7.63 8.52 -16.36
N ASP A 338 -8.72 8.24 -17.07
CA ASP A 338 -10.11 8.28 -16.56
C ASP A 338 -10.75 6.89 -16.37
N GLY A 339 -9.94 5.83 -16.36
CA GLY A 339 -10.40 4.44 -16.29
C GLY A 339 -10.96 3.88 -17.61
N ASN A 340 -11.31 4.75 -18.57
CA ASN A 340 -11.73 4.38 -19.92
C ASN A 340 -10.57 4.40 -20.94
N CYS A 341 -9.36 4.70 -20.49
CA CYS A 341 -8.18 4.91 -21.32
C CYS A 341 -7.94 3.79 -22.36
N LEU A 342 -8.16 2.51 -22.00
CA LEU A 342 -8.02 1.38 -22.92
C LEU A 342 -8.94 1.52 -24.14
N TYR A 343 -10.22 1.77 -23.88
CA TYR A 343 -11.25 1.89 -24.92
C TYR A 343 -11.09 3.18 -25.71
N GLN A 344 -10.69 4.27 -25.05
CA GLN A 344 -10.38 5.53 -25.73
C GLN A 344 -9.16 5.39 -26.65
N ALA A 345 -8.13 4.64 -26.25
CA ALA A 345 -6.96 4.38 -27.08
C ALA A 345 -7.29 3.57 -28.33
N LEU A 346 -8.15 2.55 -28.20
CA LEU A 346 -8.62 1.80 -29.35
C LEU A 346 -9.55 2.64 -30.25
N SER A 347 -10.46 3.42 -29.65
CA SER A 347 -11.37 4.32 -30.38
C SER A 347 -10.58 5.35 -31.21
N ASP A 348 -9.54 5.96 -30.64
CA ASP A 348 -8.69 6.93 -31.35
C ASP A 348 -7.96 6.31 -32.56
N GLN A 349 -7.66 5.02 -32.52
CA GLN A 349 -7.00 4.33 -33.64
C GLN A 349 -7.95 3.78 -34.69
N ILE A 350 -9.21 3.58 -34.33
CA ILE A 350 -10.27 3.11 -35.25
C ILE A 350 -10.84 4.32 -36.04
N ASN A 351 -9.99 5.30 -36.37
CA ASN A 351 -10.29 6.68 -36.79
C ASN A 351 -10.98 6.84 -38.18
N GLN A 352 -11.91 5.95 -38.54
CA GLN A 352 -12.80 6.02 -39.71
C GLN A 352 -14.25 5.56 -39.46
N ALA A 353 -14.68 5.26 -38.22
CA ALA A 353 -16.08 4.95 -37.92
C ALA A 353 -16.50 5.63 -36.61
N ASN A 354 -17.77 6.04 -36.50
CA ASN A 354 -18.44 6.69 -35.35
C ASN A 354 -18.45 5.85 -34.05
N THR A 355 -17.37 5.15 -33.72
CA THR A 355 -17.30 4.19 -32.62
C THR A 355 -16.76 4.87 -31.38
N THR A 356 -17.64 5.08 -30.41
CA THR A 356 -17.27 5.66 -29.12
C THR A 356 -16.67 4.60 -28.20
N PHE A 357 -15.99 5.03 -27.14
CA PHE A 357 -15.50 4.10 -26.10
C PHE A 357 -16.64 3.30 -25.45
N GLN A 358 -17.86 3.86 -25.40
CA GLN A 358 -19.05 3.17 -24.91
C GLN A 358 -19.49 2.04 -25.84
N ASP A 359 -19.37 2.24 -27.16
CA ASP A 359 -19.67 1.21 -28.15
C ASP A 359 -18.67 0.05 -28.06
N LEU A 360 -17.39 0.35 -27.82
CA LEU A 360 -16.37 -0.68 -27.59
C LEU A 360 -16.60 -1.46 -26.30
N ARG A 361 -17.03 -0.81 -25.21
CA ARG A 361 -17.41 -1.50 -23.96
C ARG A 361 -18.57 -2.48 -24.19
N LYS A 362 -19.61 -2.05 -24.92
CA LYS A 362 -20.74 -2.91 -25.28
C LYS A 362 -20.29 -4.08 -26.17
N LEU A 363 -19.49 -3.80 -27.19
CA LEU A 363 -18.99 -4.81 -28.12
C LEU A 363 -18.12 -5.87 -27.43
N ALA A 364 -17.29 -5.47 -26.47
CA ALA A 364 -16.51 -6.38 -25.64
C ALA A 364 -17.42 -7.28 -24.79
N SER A 365 -18.38 -6.68 -24.08
CA SER A 365 -19.33 -7.40 -23.23
C SER A 365 -20.22 -8.38 -24.01
N GLU A 366 -20.74 -7.97 -25.17
CA GLU A 366 -21.54 -8.81 -26.06
C GLU A 366 -20.77 -10.03 -26.57
N TYR A 367 -19.51 -9.85 -26.97
CA TYR A 367 -18.67 -10.96 -27.43
C TYR A 367 -18.33 -11.94 -26.31
N ILE A 368 -18.02 -11.43 -25.12
CA ILE A 368 -17.76 -12.25 -23.93
C ILE A 368 -19.00 -13.05 -23.57
N ARG A 369 -20.18 -12.40 -23.54
CA ARG A 369 -21.47 -13.04 -23.24
C ARG A 369 -21.84 -14.12 -24.28
N ALA A 370 -21.45 -13.93 -25.53
CA ALA A 370 -21.67 -14.91 -26.60
C ALA A 370 -20.72 -16.12 -26.57
N ASN A 371 -19.58 -16.03 -25.85
CA ASN A 371 -18.54 -17.07 -25.82
C ASN A 371 -18.11 -17.46 -24.39
N PRO A 372 -19.05 -17.77 -23.47
CA PRO A 372 -18.77 -17.89 -22.04
C PRO A 372 -17.66 -18.89 -21.70
N ASP A 373 -17.62 -20.04 -22.37
CA ASP A 373 -16.64 -21.11 -22.10
C ASP A 373 -15.18 -20.66 -22.28
N ASN A 374 -14.94 -19.68 -23.16
CA ASN A 374 -13.60 -19.15 -23.44
C ASN A 374 -13.14 -18.11 -22.42
N PHE A 375 -14.05 -17.52 -21.64
CA PHE A 375 -13.78 -16.40 -20.74
C PHE A 375 -13.97 -16.75 -19.26
N ILE A 376 -14.97 -17.56 -18.91
CA ILE A 376 -15.28 -17.94 -17.53
C ILE A 376 -14.05 -18.45 -16.74
N PRO A 377 -13.16 -19.32 -17.29
CA PRO A 377 -12.00 -19.80 -16.55
C PRO A 377 -11.00 -18.70 -16.15
N PHE A 378 -11.05 -17.54 -16.79
CA PHE A 378 -10.10 -16.44 -16.62
C PHE A 378 -10.69 -15.23 -15.87
N ILE A 379 -11.98 -15.25 -15.56
CA ILE A 379 -12.64 -14.18 -14.80
C ILE A 379 -12.42 -14.44 -13.30
N ALA A 380 -11.79 -13.47 -12.63
CA ALA A 380 -11.57 -13.54 -11.18
C ALA A 380 -12.87 -13.21 -10.45
N PHE A 381 -13.61 -14.24 -10.02
CA PHE A 381 -14.80 -14.07 -9.21
C PHE A 381 -14.45 -13.59 -7.80
N ASP A 382 -15.04 -12.47 -7.38
CA ASP A 382 -14.93 -11.99 -6.00
C ASP A 382 -15.53 -13.04 -5.04
N SER A 383 -14.69 -13.50 -4.12
CA SER A 383 -15.04 -14.56 -3.15
C SER A 383 -15.87 -14.02 -1.96
N SER A 384 -16.22 -12.74 -1.99
CA SER A 384 -16.99 -12.04 -0.95
C SER A 384 -18.39 -12.62 -0.72
N ASN A 385 -19.00 -13.29 -1.72
CA ASN A 385 -20.34 -13.86 -1.58
C ASN A 385 -20.44 -15.31 -2.14
N PRO A 386 -20.26 -16.34 -1.30
CA PRO A 386 -20.18 -17.75 -1.72
C PRO A 386 -21.48 -18.34 -2.33
N GLU A 387 -22.62 -17.67 -2.14
CA GLU A 387 -23.94 -18.20 -2.54
C GLU A 387 -24.29 -17.97 -4.01
N LYS A 388 -23.62 -17.03 -4.70
CA LYS A 388 -23.91 -16.73 -6.11
C LYS A 388 -23.33 -17.79 -7.04
N SER A 389 -24.15 -18.26 -7.98
CA SER A 389 -23.72 -19.17 -9.04
C SER A 389 -22.66 -18.53 -9.94
N ASN A 390 -21.78 -19.32 -10.54
CA ASN A 390 -20.81 -18.85 -11.53
C ASN A 390 -21.49 -18.13 -12.71
N SER A 391 -22.71 -18.52 -13.06
CA SER A 391 -23.49 -17.87 -14.11
C SER A 391 -23.94 -16.45 -13.73
N GLU A 392 -24.31 -16.23 -12.47
CA GLU A 392 -24.74 -14.90 -11.99
C GLU A 392 -23.55 -13.95 -11.89
N ARG A 393 -22.42 -14.46 -11.41
CA ARG A 393 -21.18 -13.67 -11.31
C ARG A 393 -20.62 -13.30 -12.69
N PHE A 394 -20.77 -14.19 -13.66
CA PHE A 394 -20.40 -13.92 -15.05
C PHE A 394 -21.26 -12.80 -15.65
N GLU A 395 -22.57 -12.83 -15.41
CA GLU A 395 -23.48 -11.79 -15.89
C GLU A 395 -23.15 -10.42 -15.27
N GLU A 396 -22.86 -10.38 -13.96
CA GLU A 396 -22.41 -9.17 -13.27
C GLU A 396 -21.11 -8.59 -13.85
N TYR A 397 -20.17 -9.45 -14.24
CA TYR A 397 -18.93 -9.02 -14.90
C TYR A 397 -19.23 -8.38 -16.27
N CYS A 398 -20.07 -9.00 -17.08
CA CYS A 398 -20.50 -8.45 -18.37
C CYS A 398 -21.21 -7.09 -18.22
N GLU A 399 -22.05 -6.92 -17.20
CA GLU A 399 -22.70 -5.64 -16.89
C GLU A 399 -21.72 -4.58 -16.41
N LYS A 400 -20.74 -4.97 -15.57
CA LYS A 400 -19.69 -4.06 -15.09
C LYS A 400 -18.83 -3.52 -16.23
N ILE A 401 -18.48 -4.34 -17.23
CA ILE A 401 -17.74 -3.87 -18.40
C ILE A 401 -18.45 -2.69 -19.08
N VAL A 402 -19.78 -2.74 -19.19
CA VAL A 402 -20.57 -1.71 -19.89
C VAL A 402 -20.78 -0.47 -19.03
N ASN A 403 -21.11 -0.64 -17.74
CA ASN A 403 -21.60 0.44 -16.89
C ASN A 403 -20.53 1.05 -15.97
N SER A 404 -19.38 0.40 -15.80
CA SER A 404 -18.31 0.86 -14.92
C SER A 404 -17.23 1.62 -15.68
N SER A 405 -16.51 2.50 -14.99
CA SER A 405 -15.25 3.08 -15.43
C SER A 405 -14.04 2.23 -15.01
N GLU A 406 -14.25 0.97 -14.60
CA GLU A 406 -13.19 0.03 -14.30
C GLU A 406 -12.28 -0.20 -15.52
N TRP A 407 -11.00 -0.38 -15.20
CA TRP A 407 -9.92 -0.53 -16.18
C TRP A 407 -10.07 -1.88 -16.90
N GLY A 408 -10.11 -1.85 -18.24
CA GLY A 408 -10.12 -3.06 -19.04
C GLY A 408 -8.75 -3.73 -19.08
N GLY A 409 -8.74 -5.04 -19.27
CA GLY A 409 -7.52 -5.86 -19.33
C GLY A 409 -7.45 -6.73 -20.58
N GLN A 410 -6.79 -7.88 -20.43
CA GLN A 410 -6.50 -8.78 -21.54
C GLN A 410 -7.77 -9.47 -22.10
N LEU A 411 -8.78 -9.72 -21.27
CA LEU A 411 -10.03 -10.37 -21.70
C LEU A 411 -10.82 -9.47 -22.64
N GLU A 412 -10.95 -8.20 -22.29
CA GLU A 412 -11.60 -7.18 -23.10
C GLU A 412 -10.82 -6.93 -24.39
N LEU A 413 -9.49 -6.89 -24.34
CA LEU A 413 -8.66 -6.78 -25.55
C LEU A 413 -8.81 -7.98 -26.49
N ARG A 414 -8.88 -9.20 -25.95
CA ARG A 414 -9.12 -10.41 -26.74
C ARG A 414 -10.50 -10.37 -27.39
N ALA A 415 -11.52 -10.02 -26.61
CA ALA A 415 -12.89 -9.86 -27.11
C ALA A 415 -12.97 -8.81 -28.23
N LEU A 416 -12.36 -7.64 -28.03
CA LEU A 416 -12.32 -6.57 -29.02
C LEU A 416 -11.53 -6.94 -30.27
N SER A 417 -10.39 -7.61 -30.12
CA SER A 417 -9.61 -8.11 -31.26
C SER A 417 -10.43 -9.06 -32.13
N CYS A 418 -11.20 -9.97 -31.51
CA CYS A 418 -12.08 -10.89 -32.22
C CYS A 418 -13.29 -10.19 -32.83
N SER A 419 -13.94 -9.27 -32.12
CA SER A 419 -15.11 -8.53 -32.61
C SER A 419 -14.76 -7.59 -33.76
N LEU A 420 -13.59 -6.96 -33.71
CA LEU A 420 -13.12 -6.04 -34.75
C LEU A 420 -12.36 -6.76 -35.87
N GLN A 421 -12.06 -8.06 -35.69
CA GLN A 421 -11.19 -8.87 -36.57
C GLN A 421 -9.88 -8.16 -36.89
N LYS A 422 -9.26 -7.57 -35.86
CA LYS A 422 -8.01 -6.82 -35.98
C LYS A 422 -7.02 -7.27 -34.94
N LYS A 423 -5.75 -7.25 -35.35
CA LYS A 423 -4.61 -7.48 -34.47
C LYS A 423 -4.37 -6.26 -33.57
N ILE A 424 -4.08 -6.50 -32.30
CA ILE A 424 -3.72 -5.47 -31.32
C ILE A 424 -2.28 -5.72 -30.85
N GLU A 425 -1.40 -4.75 -31.04
CA GLU A 425 0.01 -4.76 -30.65
C GLU A 425 0.19 -3.83 -29.44
N ILE A 426 0.73 -4.33 -28.33
CA ILE A 426 0.94 -3.56 -27.11
C ILE A 426 2.45 -3.42 -26.89
N PHE A 427 2.92 -2.18 -26.93
CA PHE A 427 4.31 -1.81 -26.69
C PHE A 427 4.49 -1.56 -25.20
N THR A 428 5.48 -2.20 -24.59
CA THR A 428 5.86 -1.97 -23.19
C THR A 428 7.35 -1.60 -23.12
N GLY A 429 7.81 -0.97 -22.04
CA GLY A 429 9.20 -0.53 -21.91
C GLY A 429 10.20 -1.68 -22.00
N GLU A 430 10.14 -2.63 -21.06
CA GLU A 430 11.15 -3.68 -20.93
C GLU A 430 10.86 -4.96 -21.74
N SER A 431 9.59 -5.25 -22.07
CA SER A 431 9.20 -6.53 -22.70
C SER A 431 8.98 -6.44 -24.21
N ASP A 432 8.97 -7.58 -24.89
CA ASP A 432 8.61 -7.66 -26.30
C ASP A 432 7.17 -7.20 -26.56
N VAL A 433 6.88 -6.82 -27.81
CA VAL A 433 5.54 -6.37 -28.22
C VAL A 433 4.55 -7.51 -28.03
N ILE A 434 3.54 -7.30 -27.18
CA ILE A 434 2.50 -8.29 -26.94
C ILE A 434 1.51 -8.19 -28.09
N VAL A 435 1.25 -9.30 -28.77
CA VAL A 435 0.32 -9.34 -29.89
C VAL A 435 -0.91 -10.17 -29.55
N ILE A 436 -2.08 -9.55 -29.69
CA ILE A 436 -3.39 -10.19 -29.50
C ILE A 436 -4.07 -10.25 -30.87
N GLY A 437 -4.61 -11.42 -31.22
CA GLY A 437 -5.31 -11.60 -32.50
C GLY A 437 -4.38 -11.89 -33.68
N ASN A 438 -3.32 -12.69 -33.46
CA ASN A 438 -2.39 -13.09 -34.53
C ASN A 438 -3.06 -13.82 -35.69
N GLU A 439 -4.27 -14.35 -35.47
CA GLU A 439 -5.10 -14.98 -36.49
C GLU A 439 -5.73 -14.00 -37.50
N PHE A 440 -5.71 -12.69 -37.22
CA PHE A 440 -6.32 -11.68 -38.09
C PHE A 440 -5.27 -10.98 -38.96
N GLU A 441 -5.54 -10.93 -40.27
CA GLU A 441 -4.70 -10.24 -41.25
C GLU A 441 -5.15 -8.78 -41.41
N GLY A 442 -4.20 -7.85 -41.60
CA GLY A 442 -4.49 -6.44 -41.88
C GLY A 442 -3.77 -5.45 -40.96
N SER A 443 -4.25 -4.21 -40.91
CA SER A 443 -3.67 -3.15 -40.08
C SER A 443 -3.90 -3.42 -38.59
N SER A 444 -2.82 -3.36 -37.81
CA SER A 444 -2.86 -3.58 -36.37
C SER A 444 -3.18 -2.28 -35.62
N LEU A 445 -3.97 -2.41 -34.56
CA LEU A 445 -4.15 -1.38 -33.54
C LEU A 445 -2.95 -1.47 -32.58
N ARG A 446 -2.39 -0.35 -32.14
CA ARG A 446 -1.13 -0.24 -31.40
C ARG A 446 -1.30 0.51 -30.08
N LEU A 447 -1.15 -0.13 -28.94
CA LEU A 447 -1.26 0.49 -27.62
C LEU A 447 0.12 0.61 -26.97
N THR A 448 0.30 1.55 -26.04
CA THR A 448 1.54 1.78 -25.29
C THR A 448 1.28 1.76 -23.79
#